data_AF-A0A329MXU9-F1
#
_entry.id   AF-A0A329MXU9-F1
#
_cell.length_a   1.000
_cell.length_b   1.000
_cell.length_c   1.000
_cell.angle_alpha   90.00
_cell.angle_beta   90.00
_cell.angle_gamma   90.00
#
_symmetry.space_group_name_H-M   'P 1'
#
loop_
_entity.id
_entity.type
_entity.pdbx_description
1 polymer ?
#
loop_
_entity_poly.entity_id
_entity_poly.type
_entity_poly.pdbx_seq_one_letter_code
_entity_poly.pdbx_strand_id
1 'polypeptide(L)'
;MGGYDCYEVCEDIYEGGCVGEGSWDPDDPGGGDEYCWDEVIGEYCYDDCIWIEDPDYPEEPDPCDDLGNWDECYGDGGGDTGDESVVVADIIIDVVSTPKITDIQKELECFDKTASAKLTIYAEQSIENSREVTARIGHAFIGLEQNGVVRNIGFYPDSPGASLLAAQNSELHDNSGSAYHVSVTLNISSVQLTNIINYIENYPGKYYLNEFNCTDFAIAVAKKGGLIIPETVGSYGIFFEGRNPSDFGEDLRDLTLPTGATRNQTKGVAPTRSSDCP
;
A
#
# COMPACT_ATOMS: atom_id res chain seq x y z
N MET A 1 -35.18 14.79 2.01
CA MET A 1 -33.74 15.10 1.83
C MET A 1 -33.06 14.67 3.11
N GLY A 2 -32.24 13.62 3.09
CA GLY A 2 -31.45 13.22 4.26
C GLY A 2 -30.18 14.06 4.43
N GLY A 3 -29.47 13.85 5.53
CA GLY A 3 -28.19 14.49 5.82
C GLY A 3 -27.22 13.52 6.50
N TYR A 4 -25.92 13.81 6.41
CA TYR A 4 -24.91 13.11 7.18
C TYR A 4 -24.82 13.72 8.59
N ASP A 5 -24.96 12.87 9.60
CA ASP A 5 -24.62 13.19 10.98
C ASP A 5 -23.25 12.58 11.28
N CYS A 6 -22.27 13.44 11.55
CA CYS A 6 -20.88 13.03 11.74
C CYS A 6 -20.48 13.21 13.19
N TYR A 7 -19.76 12.23 13.74
CA TYR A 7 -19.16 12.31 15.06
C TYR A 7 -17.67 12.00 15.00
N GLU A 8 -16.89 12.76 15.78
CA GLU A 8 -15.44 12.60 15.88
C GLU A 8 -15.12 11.37 16.74
N VAL A 9 -14.38 10.43 16.16
CA VAL A 9 -13.87 9.23 16.81
C VAL A 9 -12.36 9.35 16.92
N CYS A 10 -11.84 9.25 18.14
CA CYS A 10 -10.41 9.30 18.41
C CYS A 10 -9.91 7.95 18.89
N GLU A 11 -8.82 7.47 18.30
CA GLU A 11 -8.14 6.22 18.65
C GLU A 11 -6.72 6.50 19.13
N ASP A 12 -6.34 5.89 20.26
CA ASP A 12 -5.00 5.98 20.81
C ASP A 12 -3.99 5.25 19.90
N ILE A 13 -2.88 5.92 19.60
CA ILE A 13 -1.73 5.32 18.93
C ILE A 13 -0.76 4.81 20.00
N TYR A 14 -0.50 3.52 19.99
CA TYR A 14 0.43 2.85 20.91
C TYR A 14 1.79 2.63 20.27
N GLU A 15 2.86 2.96 21.01
CA GLU A 15 4.22 2.50 20.73
C GLU A 15 4.65 1.58 21.87
N GLY A 16 5.07 0.37 21.51
CA GLY A 16 5.42 -0.66 22.48
C GLY A 16 6.74 -1.33 22.15
N GLY A 17 7.41 -1.81 23.19
CA GLY A 17 8.66 -2.54 23.09
C GLY A 17 8.78 -3.55 24.22
N CYS A 18 9.49 -4.64 23.97
CA CYS A 18 9.84 -5.63 24.97
C CYS A 18 11.35 -5.66 25.15
N VAL A 19 11.81 -5.65 26.41
CA VAL A 19 13.22 -5.84 26.75
C VAL A 19 13.34 -7.03 27.69
N GLY A 20 14.13 -8.01 27.28
CA GLY A 20 14.55 -9.14 28.11
C GLY A 20 16.06 -9.14 28.31
N GLU A 21 16.52 -9.37 29.54
CA GLU A 21 17.93 -9.67 29.77
C GLU A 21 18.21 -11.12 29.37
N GLY A 22 18.95 -11.30 28.27
CA GLY A 22 19.35 -12.62 27.80
C GLY A 22 20.33 -13.29 28.76
N SER A 23 19.83 -14.17 29.63
CA SER A 23 20.61 -15.30 30.14
C SER A 23 20.07 -16.59 29.55
N TRP A 24 20.85 -17.23 28.67
CA TRP A 24 20.60 -18.61 28.24
C TRP A 24 20.89 -19.56 29.41
N ASP A 25 19.87 -19.80 30.24
CA ASP A 25 19.83 -20.94 31.14
C ASP A 25 19.30 -22.16 30.37
N PRO A 26 20.12 -23.20 30.12
CA PRO A 26 19.68 -24.39 29.39
C PRO A 26 18.67 -25.26 30.16
N ASP A 27 18.44 -24.99 31.45
CA ASP A 27 17.49 -25.72 32.28
C ASP A 27 16.12 -25.00 32.43
N ASP A 28 15.97 -23.75 31.95
CA ASP A 28 14.70 -23.00 31.93
C ASP A 28 14.53 -22.16 30.64
N PRO A 29 14.08 -22.77 29.53
CA PRO A 29 14.02 -22.13 28.21
C PRO A 29 12.89 -21.08 28.06
N GLY A 30 12.29 -20.61 29.15
CA GLY A 30 11.28 -19.55 29.14
C GLY A 30 11.32 -18.60 30.34
N GLY A 31 12.37 -18.63 31.16
CA GLY A 31 12.42 -17.99 32.48
C GLY A 31 13.03 -16.57 32.54
N GLY A 32 13.24 -15.89 31.41
CA GLY A 32 13.64 -14.48 31.42
C GLY A 32 12.42 -13.59 31.66
N ASP A 33 12.48 -12.67 32.62
CA ASP A 33 11.45 -11.65 32.83
C ASP A 33 11.47 -10.63 31.69
N GLU A 34 10.70 -10.92 30.64
CA GLU A 34 10.46 -9.96 29.56
C GLU A 34 9.56 -8.83 30.08
N TYR A 35 10.11 -7.61 30.14
CA TYR A 35 9.33 -6.42 30.45
C TYR A 35 8.88 -5.78 29.15
N CYS A 36 7.59 -5.94 28.85
CA CYS A 36 6.92 -5.24 27.76
C CYS A 36 6.18 -4.02 28.30
N TRP A 37 6.27 -2.92 27.57
CA TRP A 37 5.47 -1.73 27.84
C TRP A 37 4.81 -1.26 26.54
N ASP A 38 3.63 -0.66 26.70
CA ASP A 38 2.94 0.08 25.66
C ASP A 38 2.70 1.49 26.21
N GLU A 39 3.20 2.50 25.50
CA GLU A 39 2.97 3.91 25.80
C GLU A 39 2.07 4.51 24.72
N VAL A 40 1.09 5.32 25.13
CA VAL A 40 0.28 6.11 24.21
C VAL A 40 1.14 7.27 23.72
N ILE A 41 1.49 7.26 22.45
CA ILE A 41 2.38 8.27 21.83
C ILE A 41 1.62 9.32 21.01
N GLY A 42 0.32 9.13 20.83
CA GLY A 42 -0.53 10.06 20.13
C GLY A 42 -1.97 9.57 20.10
N GLU A 43 -2.83 10.37 19.51
CA GLU A 43 -4.24 10.09 19.32
C GLU A 43 -4.57 10.49 17.88
N TYR A 44 -5.25 9.61 17.15
CA TYR A 44 -5.69 9.86 15.79
C TYR A 44 -7.21 10.00 15.79
N CYS A 45 -7.69 11.19 15.46
CA CYS A 45 -9.12 11.48 15.37
C CYS A 45 -9.56 11.51 13.91
N TYR A 46 -10.70 10.88 13.62
CA TYR A 46 -11.37 10.91 12.32
C TYR A 46 -12.87 11.11 12.51
N ASP A 47 -13.51 11.76 11.53
CA ASP A 47 -14.96 11.95 11.52
C ASP A 47 -15.64 10.71 10.92
N ASP A 48 -16.51 10.06 11.69
CA ASP A 48 -17.36 8.96 11.23
C ASP A 48 -18.77 9.51 10.97
N CYS A 49 -19.27 9.36 9.74
CA CYS A 49 -20.49 9.98 9.28
C CYS A 49 -21.55 8.94 8.92
N ILE A 50 -22.72 9.01 9.58
CA ILE A 50 -23.87 8.18 9.26
C ILE A 50 -24.94 8.99 8.52
N TRP A 51 -25.54 8.41 7.48
CA TRP A 51 -26.66 9.03 6.77
C TRP A 51 -27.96 8.82 7.54
N ILE A 52 -28.68 9.90 7.84
CA ILE A 52 -29.98 9.85 8.53
C ILE A 52 -31.05 10.40 7.59
N GLU A 53 -32.08 9.60 7.35
CA GLU A 53 -33.26 9.99 6.58
C GLU A 53 -34.17 10.90 7.41
N ASP A 54 -34.67 11.97 6.77
CA ASP A 54 -35.56 12.95 7.39
C ASP A 54 -36.99 12.37 7.51
N PRO A 55 -37.50 12.14 8.73
CA PRO A 55 -38.82 11.54 8.94
C PRO A 55 -40.00 12.44 8.55
N ASP A 56 -39.78 13.74 8.30
CA ASP A 56 -40.86 14.70 8.01
C ASP A 56 -41.16 14.87 6.51
N TYR A 57 -40.45 14.15 5.62
CA TYR A 57 -40.65 14.23 4.17
C TYR A 57 -40.99 12.84 3.58
N PRO A 58 -42.24 12.37 3.70
CA PRO A 58 -42.65 11.13 3.05
C PRO A 58 -42.56 11.32 1.52
N GLU A 59 -41.85 10.42 0.85
CA GLU A 59 -41.76 10.41 -0.61
C GLU A 59 -43.17 10.28 -1.22
N GLU A 60 -43.45 11.03 -2.28
CA GLU A 60 -44.69 10.82 -3.03
C GLU A 60 -44.67 9.40 -3.61
N PRO A 61 -45.74 8.61 -3.42
CA PRO A 61 -45.74 7.20 -3.78
C PRO A 61 -45.46 7.02 -5.26
N ASP A 62 -44.54 6.12 -5.58
CA ASP A 62 -44.19 5.79 -6.95
C ASP A 62 -45.47 5.33 -7.68
N PRO A 63 -45.81 5.90 -8.86
CA PRO A 63 -46.95 5.44 -9.65
C PRO A 63 -46.87 3.96 -10.06
N CYS A 64 -45.73 3.29 -9.88
CA CYS A 64 -45.57 1.84 -10.05
C CYS A 64 -45.88 1.02 -8.77
N ASP A 65 -46.13 1.66 -7.61
CA ASP A 65 -46.63 1.00 -6.39
C ASP A 65 -48.16 0.77 -6.43
N ASP A 66 -48.87 1.39 -7.38
CA ASP A 66 -50.28 1.10 -7.64
C ASP A 66 -50.40 -0.20 -8.47
N LEU A 67 -51.02 -1.23 -7.86
CA LEU A 67 -51.32 -2.52 -8.50
C LEU A 67 -52.08 -2.38 -9.83
N GLY A 68 -52.79 -1.26 -10.06
CA GLY A 68 -53.47 -0.96 -11.32
C GLY A 68 -52.55 -0.60 -12.48
N ASN A 69 -51.28 -0.26 -12.21
CA ASN A 69 -50.30 0.23 -13.19
C ASN A 69 -49.19 -0.81 -13.51
N TRP A 70 -49.32 -2.01 -12.95
CA TRP A 70 -48.33 -3.07 -13.00
C TRP A 70 -47.97 -3.53 -14.43
N ASP A 71 -48.95 -3.61 -15.34
CA ASP A 71 -48.71 -4.05 -16.73
C ASP A 71 -47.99 -2.97 -17.57
N GLU A 72 -48.08 -1.70 -17.20
CA GLU A 72 -47.40 -0.60 -17.90
C GLU A 72 -45.95 -0.42 -17.41
N CYS A 73 -45.68 -0.70 -16.13
CA CYS A 73 -44.33 -0.67 -15.55
C CYS A 73 -43.54 -2.00 -15.71
N TYR A 74 -44.21 -3.16 -15.64
CA TYR A 74 -43.58 -4.48 -15.52
C TYR A 74 -44.16 -5.56 -16.46
N GLY A 75 -44.90 -5.15 -17.49
CA GLY A 75 -45.49 -6.03 -18.51
C GLY A 75 -44.43 -6.80 -19.33
N ASP A 76 -44.45 -8.11 -19.12
CA ASP A 76 -43.49 -9.14 -19.52
C ASP A 76 -42.94 -9.10 -20.95
N GLY A 77 -41.61 -9.05 -21.03
CA GLY A 77 -40.80 -9.14 -22.25
C GLY A 77 -39.63 -10.10 -22.12
N GLY A 78 -39.76 -11.19 -21.36
CA GLY A 78 -39.01 -12.42 -21.57
C GLY A 78 -37.55 -12.46 -21.09
N GLY A 79 -37.39 -12.85 -19.83
CA GLY A 79 -36.44 -13.87 -19.39
C GLY A 79 -34.94 -13.56 -19.47
N ASP A 80 -34.40 -13.01 -18.39
CA ASP A 80 -33.19 -13.55 -17.77
C ASP A 80 -33.25 -13.24 -16.27
N THR A 81 -33.16 -14.26 -15.42
CA THR A 81 -33.06 -14.07 -13.97
C THR A 81 -31.65 -13.58 -13.66
N GLY A 82 -31.44 -12.27 -13.84
CA GLY A 82 -30.27 -11.56 -13.35
C GLY A 82 -30.35 -11.47 -11.83
N ASP A 83 -29.71 -12.43 -11.17
CA ASP A 83 -29.12 -12.23 -9.85
C ASP A 83 -28.46 -10.84 -9.84
N GLU A 84 -28.88 -9.93 -8.95
CA GLU A 84 -28.12 -8.70 -8.67
C GLU A 84 -26.83 -9.10 -7.96
N SER A 85 -25.93 -9.68 -8.75
CA SER A 85 -24.50 -9.75 -8.48
C SER A 85 -24.04 -8.32 -8.29
N VAL A 86 -23.87 -7.91 -7.03
CA VAL A 86 -22.97 -6.81 -6.67
C VAL A 86 -21.67 -7.09 -7.41
N VAL A 87 -21.41 -6.31 -8.46
CA VAL A 87 -20.20 -6.46 -9.25
C VAL A 87 -19.06 -5.97 -8.37
N VAL A 88 -18.48 -6.89 -7.58
CA VAL A 88 -17.18 -6.67 -6.96
C VAL A 88 -16.22 -6.38 -8.10
N ALA A 89 -15.80 -5.12 -8.21
CA ALA A 89 -14.72 -4.79 -9.11
C ALA A 89 -13.48 -5.50 -8.57
N ASP A 90 -13.06 -6.57 -9.25
CA ASP A 90 -11.83 -7.27 -8.91
C ASP A 90 -10.68 -6.25 -9.01
N ILE A 91 -10.13 -5.90 -7.86
CA ILE A 91 -8.91 -5.10 -7.77
C ILE A 91 -7.77 -6.01 -8.19
N ILE A 92 -7.09 -5.63 -9.27
CA ILE A 92 -6.01 -6.40 -9.87
C ILE A 92 -4.69 -5.74 -9.46
N ILE A 93 -3.93 -6.46 -8.65
CA ILE A 93 -2.52 -6.18 -8.42
C ILE A 93 -1.73 -7.04 -9.41
N ASP A 94 -1.09 -6.41 -10.40
CA ASP A 94 -0.39 -7.11 -11.48
C ASP A 94 1.01 -7.62 -11.07
N VAL A 95 1.06 -8.44 -10.02
CA VAL A 95 2.33 -9.04 -9.54
C VAL A 95 2.74 -10.29 -10.30
N VAL A 96 1.84 -10.85 -11.10
CA VAL A 96 1.96 -12.20 -11.69
C VAL A 96 3.20 -12.32 -12.59
N SER A 97 3.76 -11.20 -13.05
CA SER A 97 4.96 -11.15 -13.89
C SER A 97 6.29 -11.00 -13.14
N THR A 98 6.28 -10.77 -11.82
CA THR A 98 7.50 -10.51 -11.03
C THR A 98 7.91 -11.73 -10.20
N PRO A 99 9.18 -12.19 -10.25
CA PRO A 99 9.64 -13.32 -9.46
C PRO A 99 9.59 -13.02 -7.95
N LYS A 100 9.04 -13.94 -7.17
CA LYS A 100 9.11 -13.89 -5.70
C LYS A 100 10.56 -13.96 -5.22
N ILE A 101 10.91 -13.12 -4.24
CA ILE A 101 12.16 -13.19 -3.49
C ILE A 101 11.96 -14.16 -2.31
N THR A 102 12.66 -15.29 -2.34
CA THR A 102 12.53 -16.34 -1.32
C THR A 102 13.47 -16.15 -0.13
N ASP A 103 14.55 -15.39 -0.29
CA ASP A 103 15.58 -15.15 0.73
C ASP A 103 16.05 -13.70 0.62
N ILE A 104 15.38 -12.82 1.35
CA ILE A 104 15.65 -11.38 1.29
C ILE A 104 16.99 -11.03 1.93
N GLN A 105 17.41 -11.77 2.97
CA GLN A 105 18.70 -11.61 3.61
C GLN A 105 19.83 -11.84 2.61
N LYS A 106 19.74 -12.93 1.83
CA LYS A 106 20.70 -13.21 0.76
C LYS A 106 20.67 -12.18 -0.36
N GLU A 107 19.49 -11.66 -0.74
CA GLU A 107 19.44 -10.61 -1.77
C GLU A 107 20.11 -9.30 -1.32
N LEU A 108 20.01 -8.97 -0.02
CA LEU A 108 20.54 -7.72 0.55
C LEU A 108 21.97 -7.83 1.10
N GLU A 109 22.52 -9.05 1.25
CA GLU A 109 23.89 -9.27 1.71
C GLU A 109 24.95 -8.63 0.79
N CYS A 110 24.60 -8.39 -0.48
CA CYS A 110 25.49 -7.76 -1.46
C CYS A 110 25.78 -6.28 -1.18
N PHE A 111 25.02 -5.63 -0.30
CA PHE A 111 25.19 -4.21 0.00
C PHE A 111 26.14 -3.99 1.19
N ASP A 112 27.16 -3.17 0.97
CA ASP A 112 28.04 -2.68 2.01
C ASP A 112 27.32 -1.62 2.85
N LYS A 113 26.78 -2.07 4.00
CA LYS A 113 26.10 -1.25 5.02
C LYS A 113 27.01 -0.13 5.59
N THR A 114 28.32 -0.12 5.31
CA THR A 114 29.26 0.92 5.77
C THR A 114 29.49 2.04 4.75
N ALA A 115 29.02 1.89 3.51
CA ALA A 115 29.17 2.86 2.44
C ALA A 115 27.83 3.46 1.99
N SER A 116 27.88 4.58 1.28
CA SER A 116 26.70 5.19 0.66
C SER A 116 26.16 4.33 -0.49
N ALA A 117 24.88 4.50 -0.81
CA ALA A 117 24.22 3.87 -1.95
C ALA A 117 23.26 4.86 -2.63
N LYS A 118 22.57 4.42 -3.68
CA LYS A 118 21.42 5.13 -4.25
C LYS A 118 20.14 4.37 -3.91
N LEU A 119 19.13 5.13 -3.53
CA LEU A 119 17.75 4.68 -3.42
C LEU A 119 16.96 5.28 -4.59
N THR A 120 16.13 4.49 -5.24
CA THR A 120 15.14 4.98 -6.20
C THR A 120 13.76 4.50 -5.79
N ILE A 121 12.78 5.39 -5.85
CA ILE A 121 11.38 5.12 -5.59
C ILE A 121 10.66 5.18 -6.93
N TYR A 122 9.87 4.16 -7.25
CA TYR A 122 9.16 4.03 -8.52
C TYR A 122 7.65 3.97 -8.29
N ALA A 123 6.90 4.62 -9.18
CA ALA A 123 5.46 4.48 -9.26
C ALA A 123 5.02 4.19 -10.71
N GLU A 124 4.25 3.13 -10.88
CA GLU A 124 3.44 2.82 -12.04
C GLU A 124 1.98 3.08 -11.68
N GLN A 125 1.48 4.25 -12.06
CA GLN A 125 0.10 4.67 -11.88
C GLN A 125 -0.89 3.81 -12.70
N SER A 126 -2.15 3.69 -12.27
CA SER A 126 -3.22 3.06 -13.06
C SER A 126 -3.36 3.68 -14.45
N ILE A 127 -3.36 5.01 -14.48
CA ILE A 127 -3.37 5.83 -15.68
C ILE A 127 -2.15 6.74 -15.59
N GLU A 128 -1.32 6.72 -16.63
CA GLU A 128 -0.10 7.52 -16.68
C GLU A 128 -0.42 9.02 -16.53
N ASN A 129 0.27 9.69 -15.60
CA ASN A 129 0.09 11.12 -15.28
C ASN A 129 -1.30 11.46 -14.70
N SER A 130 -1.89 10.57 -13.88
CA SER A 130 -3.20 10.80 -13.28
C SER A 130 -3.30 10.22 -11.86
N ARG A 131 -4.08 10.90 -11.01
CA ARG A 131 -4.52 10.38 -9.71
C ARG A 131 -5.67 9.38 -9.83
N GLU A 132 -6.30 9.30 -11.00
CA GLU A 132 -7.42 8.38 -11.22
C GLU A 132 -6.97 6.92 -10.99
N VAL A 133 -7.71 6.23 -10.12
CA VAL A 133 -7.52 4.82 -9.82
C VAL A 133 -8.48 4.00 -10.68
N THR A 134 -7.99 2.89 -11.21
CA THR A 134 -8.82 1.91 -11.94
C THR A 134 -8.70 0.54 -11.29
N ALA A 135 -9.47 -0.45 -11.78
CA ALA A 135 -9.35 -1.84 -11.34
C ALA A 135 -7.90 -2.37 -11.38
N ARG A 136 -7.07 -1.87 -12.31
CA ARG A 136 -5.61 -2.07 -12.27
C ARG A 136 -4.98 -0.92 -11.49
N ILE A 137 -4.71 -1.13 -10.22
CA ILE A 137 -4.26 -0.06 -9.30
C ILE A 137 -2.81 0.39 -9.55
N GLY A 138 -2.03 -0.43 -10.26
CA GLY A 138 -0.63 -0.15 -10.57
C GLY A 138 0.36 -0.71 -9.53
N HIS A 139 1.57 -0.15 -9.51
CA HIS A 139 2.67 -0.60 -8.63
C HIS A 139 3.45 0.54 -8.00
N ALA A 140 3.84 0.34 -6.75
CA ALA A 140 4.89 1.11 -6.10
C ALA A 140 5.98 0.14 -5.65
N PHE A 141 7.23 0.47 -5.92
CA PHE A 141 8.38 -0.36 -5.55
C PHE A 141 9.64 0.49 -5.41
N ILE A 142 10.69 -0.10 -4.85
CA ILE A 142 11.96 0.59 -4.58
C ILE A 142 13.10 -0.07 -5.34
N GLY A 143 14.19 0.68 -5.57
CA GLY A 143 15.44 0.19 -6.12
C GLY A 143 16.62 0.63 -5.28
N LEU A 144 17.53 -0.30 -4.98
CA LEU A 144 18.81 -0.04 -4.33
C LEU A 144 19.94 -0.30 -5.32
N GLU A 145 20.87 0.66 -5.43
CA GLU A 145 22.06 0.55 -6.26
C GLU A 145 23.33 0.92 -5.46
N GLN A 146 24.32 0.03 -5.47
CA GLN A 146 25.62 0.28 -4.84
C GLN A 146 26.72 -0.50 -5.58
N ASN A 147 27.77 0.18 -6.04
CA ASN A 147 28.94 -0.46 -6.67
C ASN A 147 28.60 -1.45 -7.81
N GLY A 148 27.55 -1.17 -8.57
CA GLY A 148 27.08 -2.05 -9.67
C GLY A 148 26.11 -3.16 -9.25
N VAL A 149 25.89 -3.35 -7.94
CA VAL A 149 24.79 -4.17 -7.41
C VAL A 149 23.47 -3.41 -7.57
N VAL A 150 22.45 -4.08 -8.11
CA VAL A 150 21.11 -3.52 -8.32
C VAL A 150 20.06 -4.51 -7.83
N ARG A 151 19.15 -4.06 -6.96
CA ARG A 151 17.97 -4.81 -6.51
C ARG A 151 16.74 -3.91 -6.58
N ASN A 152 15.67 -4.38 -7.21
CA ASN A 152 14.38 -3.70 -7.25
C ASN A 152 13.37 -4.56 -6.50
N ILE A 153 12.73 -4.00 -5.48
CA ILE A 153 11.97 -4.76 -4.49
C ILE A 153 10.58 -4.14 -4.37
N GLY A 154 9.56 -4.94 -4.58
CA GLY A 154 8.17 -4.60 -4.31
C GLY A 154 7.58 -5.47 -3.20
N PHE A 155 6.49 -4.99 -2.62
CA PHE A 155 5.80 -5.59 -1.48
C PHE A 155 4.35 -5.87 -1.86
N TYR A 156 3.92 -7.12 -1.73
CA TYR A 156 2.70 -7.61 -2.35
C TYR A 156 2.01 -8.68 -1.50
N PRO A 157 0.72 -8.97 -1.72
CA PRO A 157 0.07 -10.11 -1.08
C PRO A 157 0.57 -11.44 -1.67
N ASP A 158 0.55 -12.50 -0.86
CA ASP A 158 0.87 -13.87 -1.27
C ASP A 158 -0.15 -14.48 -2.27
N SER A 159 -1.36 -13.92 -2.32
CA SER A 159 -2.40 -14.30 -3.28
C SER A 159 -3.04 -13.08 -3.96
N PRO A 160 -2.36 -12.46 -4.94
CA PRO A 160 -2.83 -11.20 -5.55
C PRO A 160 -4.10 -11.30 -6.38
N GLY A 161 -4.56 -12.51 -6.70
CA GLY A 161 -5.85 -12.77 -7.36
C GLY A 161 -6.97 -13.19 -6.40
N ALA A 162 -6.69 -13.27 -5.09
CA ALA A 162 -7.70 -13.50 -4.07
C ALA A 162 -8.35 -12.17 -3.65
N SER A 163 -9.55 -12.23 -3.07
CA SER A 163 -10.22 -11.05 -2.53
C SER A 163 -9.30 -10.31 -1.55
N LEU A 164 -9.01 -9.05 -1.85
CA LEU A 164 -8.16 -8.16 -1.06
C LEU A 164 -8.94 -7.42 0.04
N LEU A 165 -10.19 -7.84 0.29
CA LEU A 165 -11.05 -7.30 1.35
C LEU A 165 -10.56 -7.66 2.76
N ALA A 166 -9.68 -8.65 2.87
CA ALA A 166 -9.06 -9.06 4.12
C ALA A 166 -7.54 -9.09 3.98
N ALA A 167 -6.86 -8.94 5.12
CA ALA A 167 -5.41 -9.02 5.20
C ALA A 167 -4.88 -10.35 4.64
N GLN A 168 -3.84 -10.26 3.82
CA GLN A 168 -3.13 -11.42 3.29
C GLN A 168 -1.73 -11.50 3.90
N ASN A 169 -1.04 -12.64 3.77
CA ASN A 169 0.39 -12.61 4.08
C ASN A 169 1.06 -11.77 3.00
N SER A 170 2.11 -11.06 3.38
CA SER A 170 2.91 -10.30 2.43
C SER A 170 4.08 -11.12 1.90
N GLU A 171 4.51 -10.79 0.70
CA GLU A 171 5.73 -11.31 0.07
C GLU A 171 6.48 -10.19 -0.63
N LEU A 172 7.80 -10.38 -0.79
CA LEU A 172 8.65 -9.48 -1.57
C LEU A 172 8.91 -10.07 -2.95
N HIS A 173 8.91 -9.21 -3.97
CA HIS A 173 9.15 -9.61 -5.36
C HIS A 173 10.25 -8.77 -6.00
N ASP A 174 10.94 -9.36 -6.98
CA ASP A 174 11.93 -8.68 -7.81
C ASP A 174 11.22 -7.91 -8.94
N ASN A 175 11.17 -6.59 -8.81
CA ASN A 175 10.60 -5.66 -9.79
C ASN A 175 11.59 -5.22 -10.88
N SER A 176 12.69 -5.96 -11.06
CA SER A 176 13.63 -5.67 -12.12
C SER A 176 12.98 -5.80 -13.49
N GLY A 177 13.10 -4.77 -14.32
CA GLY A 177 12.42 -4.73 -15.62
C GLY A 177 10.92 -4.37 -15.56
N SER A 178 10.36 -4.08 -14.38
CA SER A 178 9.00 -3.54 -14.26
C SER A 178 8.92 -2.13 -14.88
N ALA A 179 7.77 -1.80 -15.47
CA ALA A 179 7.51 -0.45 -15.95
C ALA A 179 7.34 0.53 -14.78
N TYR A 180 7.56 1.81 -15.05
CA TYR A 180 7.20 2.90 -14.16
C TYR A 180 6.81 4.13 -14.97
N HIS A 181 6.00 5.00 -14.38
CA HIS A 181 5.57 6.28 -14.98
C HIS A 181 6.36 7.46 -14.41
N VAL A 182 6.76 7.36 -13.14
CA VAL A 182 7.59 8.35 -12.46
C VAL A 182 8.56 7.66 -11.50
N SER A 183 9.74 8.24 -11.32
CA SER A 183 10.67 7.82 -10.28
C SER A 183 11.42 8.99 -9.65
N VAL A 184 11.85 8.80 -8.40
CA VAL A 184 12.73 9.72 -7.68
C VAL A 184 13.93 8.96 -7.15
N THR A 185 15.13 9.43 -7.48
CA THR A 185 16.40 8.84 -7.04
C THR A 185 17.12 9.81 -6.11
N LEU A 186 17.71 9.29 -5.04
CA LEU A 186 18.54 10.03 -4.10
C LEU A 186 19.76 9.21 -3.67
N ASN A 187 20.85 9.91 -3.34
CA ASN A 187 21.98 9.30 -2.67
C ASN A 187 21.65 9.17 -1.18
N ILE A 188 21.88 7.98 -0.63
CA ILE A 188 21.66 7.66 0.77
C ILE A 188 23.00 7.37 1.45
N SER A 189 23.14 7.85 2.69
CA SER A 189 24.29 7.56 3.55
C SER A 189 24.30 6.08 3.98
N SER A 190 25.42 5.62 4.53
CA SER A 190 25.54 4.27 5.09
C SER A 190 24.54 4.00 6.23
N VAL A 191 24.26 5.00 7.07
CA VAL A 191 23.25 4.91 8.13
C VAL A 191 21.85 4.71 7.54
N GLN A 192 21.50 5.50 6.51
CA GLN A 192 20.22 5.35 5.83
C GLN A 192 20.09 4.01 5.12
N LEU A 193 21.16 3.56 4.43
CA LEU A 193 21.20 2.23 3.81
C LEU A 193 21.00 1.11 4.83
N THR A 194 21.68 1.18 5.97
CA THR A 194 21.53 0.21 7.07
C THR A 194 20.09 0.18 7.57
N ASN A 195 19.48 1.35 7.80
CA ASN A 195 18.09 1.45 8.25
C ASN A 195 17.09 0.91 7.22
N ILE A 196 17.34 1.14 5.93
CA ILE A 196 16.52 0.61 4.84
C ILE A 196 16.65 -0.90 4.78
N ILE A 197 17.87 -1.45 4.77
CA ILE A 197 18.07 -2.89 4.69
C ILE A 197 17.45 -3.59 5.89
N ASN A 198 17.69 -3.09 7.12
CA ASN A 198 17.10 -3.68 8.31
C ASN A 198 15.56 -3.64 8.27
N TYR A 199 14.96 -2.60 7.69
CA TYR A 199 13.52 -2.54 7.51
C TYR A 199 13.02 -3.55 6.47
N ILE A 200 13.70 -3.70 5.34
CA ILE A 200 13.32 -4.66 4.30
C ILE A 200 13.52 -6.10 4.79
N GLU A 201 14.57 -6.39 5.56
CA GLU A 201 14.80 -7.71 6.17
C GLU A 201 13.72 -8.08 7.20
N ASN A 202 13.07 -7.07 7.79
CA ASN A 202 12.00 -7.21 8.79
C ASN A 202 10.68 -6.59 8.30
N TYR A 203 10.40 -6.73 7.00
CA TYR A 203 9.19 -6.17 6.40
C TYR A 203 7.92 -6.70 7.11
N PRO A 204 6.84 -5.91 7.17
CA PRO A 204 5.60 -6.33 7.83
C PRO A 204 5.09 -7.64 7.22
N GLY A 205 4.69 -8.62 8.05
CA GLY A 205 4.27 -9.95 7.56
C GLY A 205 2.88 -10.01 6.93
N LYS A 206 2.18 -8.88 6.85
CA LYS A 206 0.80 -8.78 6.37
C LYS A 206 0.65 -7.66 5.35
N TYR A 207 -0.10 -7.95 4.30
CA TYR A 207 -0.51 -7.00 3.28
C TYR A 207 -1.97 -6.61 3.54
N TYR A 208 -2.20 -5.31 3.68
CA TYR A 208 -3.50 -4.71 3.92
C TYR A 208 -3.77 -3.74 2.79
N LEU A 209 -4.80 -4.00 1.98
CA LEU A 209 -5.05 -3.20 0.79
C LEU A 209 -5.26 -1.72 1.14
N ASN A 210 -6.02 -1.42 2.18
CA ASN A 210 -6.40 -0.05 2.55
C ASN A 210 -5.38 0.60 3.51
N GLU A 211 -4.70 -0.21 4.34
CA GLU A 211 -3.89 0.28 5.46
C GLU A 211 -2.38 0.19 5.25
N PHE A 212 -1.90 -0.89 4.59
CA PHE A 212 -0.47 -1.12 4.39
C PHE A 212 -0.20 -2.00 3.16
N ASN A 213 -0.02 -1.34 2.01
CA ASN A 213 0.14 -1.95 0.70
C ASN A 213 1.51 -1.61 0.08
N CYS A 214 1.67 -1.85 -1.22
CA CYS A 214 2.93 -1.60 -1.94
C CYS A 214 3.37 -0.13 -1.88
N THR A 215 2.40 0.79 -1.85
CA THR A 215 2.61 2.24 -1.74
C THR A 215 3.14 2.60 -0.36
N ASP A 216 2.51 2.10 0.70
CA ASP A 216 2.94 2.34 2.08
C ASP A 216 4.35 1.81 2.33
N PHE A 217 4.67 0.63 1.81
CA PHE A 217 6.02 0.07 1.87
C PHE A 217 7.04 0.98 1.18
N ALA A 218 6.75 1.46 -0.03
CA ALA A 218 7.65 2.36 -0.76
C ALA A 218 7.84 3.70 -0.03
N ILE A 219 6.77 4.26 0.55
CA ILE A 219 6.82 5.49 1.38
C ILE A 219 7.66 5.26 2.65
N ALA A 220 7.48 4.13 3.34
CA ALA A 220 8.24 3.81 4.54
C ALA A 220 9.74 3.67 4.27
N VAL A 221 10.11 3.05 3.14
CA VAL A 221 11.50 2.98 2.67
C VAL A 221 12.03 4.37 2.29
N ALA A 222 11.25 5.16 1.54
CA ALA A 222 11.61 6.52 1.15
C ALA A 222 11.92 7.41 2.36
N LYS A 223 11.08 7.36 3.40
CA LYS A 223 11.26 8.09 4.66
C LYS A 223 12.58 7.73 5.34
N LYS A 224 12.95 6.44 5.36
CA LYS A 224 14.25 5.97 5.89
C LYS A 224 15.43 6.43 5.05
N GLY A 225 15.23 6.62 3.75
CA GLY A 225 16.17 7.28 2.83
C GLY A 225 16.24 8.80 2.97
N GLY A 226 15.41 9.42 3.81
CA GLY A 226 15.34 10.87 3.98
C GLY A 226 14.49 11.59 2.93
N LEU A 227 13.65 10.87 2.19
CA LEU A 227 12.67 11.43 1.27
C LEU A 227 11.29 11.38 1.92
N ILE A 228 10.73 12.55 2.24
CA ILE A 228 9.35 12.66 2.74
C ILE A 228 8.44 12.85 1.53
N ILE A 229 7.54 11.90 1.31
CA ILE A 229 6.56 11.92 0.23
C ILE A 229 5.19 12.19 0.85
N PRO A 230 4.33 13.03 0.25
CA PRO A 230 2.94 13.14 0.66
C PRO A 230 2.28 11.76 0.71
N GLU A 231 1.37 11.61 1.65
CA GLU A 231 0.69 10.35 1.96
C GLU A 231 -0.77 10.44 1.50
N THR A 232 -0.99 10.83 0.24
CA THR A 232 -2.33 11.06 -0.30
C THR A 232 -3.13 9.77 -0.32
N VAL A 233 -4.34 9.82 0.24
CA VAL A 233 -5.31 8.72 0.24
C VAL A 233 -6.32 8.97 -0.88
N GLY A 234 -6.62 7.92 -1.63
CA GLY A 234 -7.62 7.92 -2.68
C GLY A 234 -8.50 6.68 -2.58
N SER A 235 -9.59 6.67 -3.35
CA SER A 235 -10.58 5.59 -3.31
C SER A 235 -10.88 5.02 -4.69
N TYR A 236 -11.23 3.74 -4.75
CA TYR A 236 -11.76 3.09 -5.95
C TYR A 236 -12.91 2.15 -5.60
N GLY A 237 -14.10 2.46 -6.14
CA GLY A 237 -15.32 1.78 -5.76
C GLY A 237 -15.62 1.93 -4.27
N ILE A 238 -16.32 0.95 -3.69
CA ILE A 238 -16.71 0.94 -2.27
C ILE A 238 -15.74 0.14 -1.38
N PHE A 239 -14.73 -0.49 -1.97
CA PHE A 239 -13.88 -1.47 -1.28
C PHE A 239 -12.43 -1.04 -1.11
N PHE A 240 -11.99 -0.02 -1.87
CA PHE A 240 -10.65 0.50 -1.78
C PHE A 240 -10.66 1.95 -1.31
N GLU A 241 -10.01 2.20 -0.20
CA GLU A 241 -9.70 3.53 0.33
C GLU A 241 -8.34 3.44 1.00
N GLY A 242 -7.32 4.07 0.41
CA GLY A 242 -5.97 3.95 0.90
C GLY A 242 -4.95 4.68 0.03
N ARG A 243 -3.68 4.61 0.44
CA ARG A 243 -2.57 5.11 -0.39
C ARG A 243 -2.42 4.22 -1.60
N ASN A 244 -2.32 4.81 -2.79
CA ASN A 244 -2.34 4.05 -4.03
C ASN A 244 -1.28 4.52 -5.03
N PRO A 245 -0.87 3.67 -5.99
CA PRO A 245 0.17 4.03 -6.95
C PRO A 245 -0.16 5.23 -7.85
N SER A 246 -1.44 5.51 -8.12
CA SER A 246 -1.85 6.67 -8.93
C SER A 246 -1.59 7.98 -8.19
N ASP A 247 -2.10 8.11 -6.97
CA ASP A 247 -1.85 9.26 -6.10
C ASP A 247 -0.37 9.41 -5.74
N PHE A 248 0.27 8.30 -5.39
CA PHE A 248 1.70 8.26 -5.11
C PHE A 248 2.55 8.72 -6.29
N GLY A 249 2.15 8.37 -7.52
CA GLY A 249 2.82 8.86 -8.72
C GLY A 249 2.73 10.38 -8.86
N GLU A 250 1.55 10.96 -8.67
CA GLU A 250 1.41 12.42 -8.72
C GLU A 250 2.12 13.11 -7.55
N ASP A 251 2.11 12.50 -6.36
CA ASP A 251 2.89 12.98 -5.21
C ASP A 251 4.38 12.99 -5.54
N LEU A 252 4.89 11.92 -6.15
CA LEU A 252 6.27 11.87 -6.64
C LEU A 252 6.54 12.91 -7.71
N ARG A 253 5.58 13.29 -8.57
CA ARG A 253 5.74 14.31 -9.63
C ARG A 253 5.80 15.72 -9.08
N ASP A 254 5.02 16.03 -8.05
CA ASP A 254 4.87 17.37 -7.49
C ASP A 254 5.79 17.64 -6.29
N LEU A 255 6.37 16.58 -5.71
CA LEU A 255 7.22 16.67 -4.54
C LEU A 255 8.36 17.70 -4.72
N THR A 256 8.68 18.46 -3.68
CA THR A 256 9.91 19.24 -3.65
C THR A 256 11.08 18.34 -3.32
N LEU A 257 12.05 18.23 -4.21
CA LEU A 257 13.17 17.30 -4.04
C LEU A 257 14.23 17.84 -3.07
N PRO A 258 14.79 16.98 -2.19
CA PRO A 258 15.97 17.36 -1.43
C PRO A 258 17.18 17.56 -2.35
N THR A 259 18.18 18.29 -1.86
CA THR A 259 19.38 18.60 -2.66
C THR A 259 20.08 17.31 -3.13
N GLY A 260 20.37 17.25 -4.43
CA GLY A 260 21.05 16.12 -5.04
C GLY A 260 20.15 14.94 -5.41
N ALA A 261 18.84 14.99 -5.10
CA ALA A 261 17.88 14.04 -5.63
C ALA A 261 17.46 14.43 -7.07
N THR A 262 17.08 13.43 -7.86
CA THR A 262 16.64 13.58 -9.24
C THR A 262 15.30 12.92 -9.45
N ARG A 263 14.49 13.45 -10.37
CA ARG A 263 13.20 12.88 -10.76
C ARG A 263 13.17 12.57 -12.24
N ASN A 264 12.63 11.40 -12.57
CA ASN A 264 12.20 11.07 -13.92
C ASN A 264 10.67 11.08 -13.97
N GLN A 265 10.08 11.94 -14.80
CA GLN A 265 8.61 12.03 -15.00
C GLN A 265 8.14 11.36 -16.30
N THR A 266 9.05 10.68 -16.99
CA THR A 266 8.76 9.96 -18.23
C THR A 266 8.71 8.46 -17.97
N LYS A 267 7.78 7.80 -18.66
CA LYS A 267 7.66 6.35 -18.61
C LYS A 267 8.98 5.66 -18.91
N GLY A 268 9.33 4.67 -18.09
CA GLY A 268 10.56 3.92 -18.20
C GLY A 268 10.42 2.49 -17.70
N VAL A 269 11.56 1.82 -17.62
CA VAL A 269 11.68 0.45 -17.11
C VAL A 269 12.75 0.42 -16.04
N ALA A 270 12.47 -0.23 -14.91
CA ALA A 270 13.41 -0.36 -13.81
C ALA A 270 14.67 -1.12 -14.26
N PRO A 271 15.87 -0.73 -13.77
CA PRO A 271 17.12 -1.40 -14.15
C PRO A 271 17.08 -2.91 -13.88
N THR A 272 17.81 -3.69 -14.67
CA THR A 272 17.89 -5.14 -14.49
C THR A 272 18.63 -5.51 -13.19
N ARG A 273 18.18 -6.56 -12.50
CA ARG A 273 18.89 -7.17 -11.38
C ARG A 273 20.33 -7.49 -11.81
N SER A 274 21.31 -7.05 -11.01
CA SER A 274 22.71 -7.44 -11.23
C SER A 274 22.89 -8.94 -10.91
N SER A 275 23.96 -9.56 -11.40
CA SER A 275 24.32 -10.92 -10.97
C SER A 275 24.53 -11.02 -9.45
N ASP A 276 24.72 -12.25 -8.97
CA ASP A 276 25.05 -12.55 -7.57
C ASP A 276 26.26 -11.73 -7.07
N CYS A 277 26.36 -11.56 -5.75
CA CYS A 277 27.31 -10.64 -5.12
C CYS A 277 28.76 -10.82 -5.65
N PRO A 278 29.51 -9.73 -5.85
CA PRO A 278 30.91 -9.79 -6.27
C PRO A 278 31.84 -10.44 -5.23
#